data_AF-A0A0K2T649-F1
#
_entry.id   AF-A0A0K2T649-F1
#
_cell.length_a   1.000
_cell.length_b   1.000
_cell.length_c   1.000
_cell.angle_alpha   90.00
_cell.angle_beta   90.00
_cell.angle_gamma   90.00
#
_symmetry.space_group_name_H-M   'P 1'
#
loop_
_entity.id
_entity.type
_entity.pdbx_description
1 polymer ?
#
loop_
_entity_poly.entity_id
_entity_poly.type
_entity_poly.pdbx_seq_one_letter_code
_entity_poly.pdbx_strand_id
1 'polypeptide(L)'
;MKVGLVSKLVSVLESVLSKLGRYDEGSVIGSILSFTNKHNVTGTGSDLGKQYMSFIRANMDQIAKKISDDLWVLNVMERWHGEQVQMLCTWLTDRLDRSLHPYQCTCLAHIVKTIRGESEAIGVCKNNLKTRLYQSVVERLTTEYHQLAKKGKIELANPLHYGGPQNTNSSTSSGSTTITTVSTPVHQ
;
A
#
# COMPACT_ATOMS: atom_id res chain seq x y z
N MET A 1 -18.00 -0.77 24.16
CA MET A 1 -18.65 -0.54 22.85
C MET A 1 -17.70 -0.07 21.72
N LYS A 2 -16.58 0.64 21.98
CA LYS A 2 -15.68 1.15 20.92
C LYS A 2 -14.84 0.10 20.16
N VAL A 3 -14.50 -1.04 20.81
CA VAL A 3 -13.71 -2.13 20.20
C VAL A 3 -14.49 -2.92 19.12
N GLY A 4 -15.82 -2.91 19.18
CA GLY A 4 -16.66 -3.71 18.28
C GLY A 4 -16.76 -3.19 16.85
N LEU A 5 -16.70 -1.87 16.62
CA LEU A 5 -16.82 -1.31 15.27
C LEU A 5 -15.58 -1.63 14.43
N VAL A 6 -14.39 -1.29 14.94
CA VAL A 6 -13.12 -1.55 14.24
C VAL A 6 -12.96 -3.04 13.97
N SER A 7 -13.26 -3.91 14.94
CA SER A 7 -13.21 -5.36 14.75
C SER A 7 -14.12 -5.84 13.60
N LYS A 8 -15.36 -5.34 13.51
CA LYS A 8 -16.27 -5.66 12.40
C LYS A 8 -15.72 -5.18 11.07
N LEU A 9 -15.18 -3.96 11.01
CA LEU A 9 -14.62 -3.41 9.79
C LEU A 9 -13.38 -4.20 9.32
N VAL A 10 -12.53 -4.62 10.26
CA VAL A 10 -11.32 -5.43 10.00
C VAL A 10 -11.68 -6.85 9.53
N SER A 11 -12.77 -7.45 10.04
CA SER A 11 -13.22 -8.79 9.61
C SER A 11 -13.49 -8.90 8.10
N VAL A 12 -13.79 -7.78 7.43
CA VAL A 12 -13.95 -7.76 5.97
C VAL A 12 -12.62 -7.94 5.25
N LEU A 13 -11.53 -7.36 5.78
CA LEU A 13 -10.18 -7.62 5.26
C LEU A 13 -9.77 -9.07 5.47
N GLU A 14 -10.08 -9.63 6.64
CA GLU A 14 -9.84 -11.05 6.93
C GLU A 14 -10.53 -11.95 5.91
N SER A 15 -11.79 -11.65 5.54
CA SER A 15 -12.51 -12.37 4.49
C SER A 15 -11.82 -12.27 3.12
N VAL A 16 -11.28 -11.09 2.77
CA VAL A 16 -10.51 -10.90 1.53
C VAL A 16 -9.23 -11.74 1.56
N LEU A 17 -8.48 -11.71 2.66
CA LEU A 17 -7.24 -12.46 2.84
C LEU A 17 -7.47 -13.99 2.82
N SER A 18 -8.58 -14.45 3.39
CA SER A 18 -9.01 -15.84 3.32
C SER A 18 -9.26 -16.30 1.87
N LYS A 19 -9.93 -15.45 1.06
CA LYS A 19 -10.12 -15.72 -0.37
C LYS A 19 -8.78 -15.77 -1.12
N LEU A 20 -7.85 -14.89 -0.79
CA LEU A 20 -6.51 -14.88 -1.38
C LEU A 20 -5.69 -16.11 -1.02
N GLY A 21 -5.84 -16.66 0.18
CA GLY A 21 -5.14 -17.89 0.60
C GLY A 21 -5.45 -19.12 -0.27
N ARG A 22 -6.56 -19.11 -1.02
CA ARG A 22 -6.90 -20.19 -1.97
C ARG A 22 -5.92 -20.31 -3.13
N TYR A 23 -5.12 -19.27 -3.38
CA TYR A 23 -4.09 -19.22 -4.42
C TYR A 23 -2.70 -19.56 -3.91
N ASP A 24 -2.56 -20.00 -2.65
CA ASP A 24 -1.29 -20.49 -2.12
C ASP A 24 -0.86 -21.78 -2.84
N GLU A 25 0.46 -21.95 -3.03
CA GLU A 25 1.04 -23.15 -3.65
C GLU A 25 0.61 -24.42 -2.89
N GLY A 26 0.13 -25.45 -3.62
CA GLY A 26 -0.39 -26.68 -3.02
C GLY A 26 -1.91 -26.69 -2.74
N SER A 27 -2.63 -25.60 -2.98
CA SER A 27 -4.09 -25.56 -2.89
C SER A 27 -4.76 -26.40 -3.98
N VAL A 28 -5.61 -27.36 -3.59
CA VAL A 28 -6.39 -28.24 -4.49
C VAL A 28 -7.30 -27.46 -5.47
N ILE A 29 -7.72 -26.25 -5.09
CA ILE A 29 -8.52 -25.37 -5.96
C ILE A 29 -7.64 -24.76 -7.05
N GLY A 30 -6.37 -24.48 -6.76
CA GLY A 30 -5.39 -24.03 -7.75
C GLY A 30 -5.14 -25.09 -8.82
N SER A 31 -5.11 -26.37 -8.43
CA SER A 31 -4.95 -27.50 -9.35
C SER A 31 -6.16 -27.69 -10.28
N ILE A 32 -7.40 -27.55 -9.76
CA ILE A 32 -8.63 -27.71 -10.54
C ILE A 32 -8.89 -26.51 -11.47
N LEU A 33 -8.61 -25.28 -11.01
CA LEU A 33 -8.73 -24.08 -11.87
C LEU A 33 -7.65 -24.06 -12.97
N SER A 34 -6.47 -24.61 -12.74
CA SER A 34 -5.43 -24.71 -13.77
C SER A 34 -5.90 -25.44 -15.03
N PHE A 35 -6.79 -26.43 -14.91
CA PHE A 35 -7.40 -27.14 -16.05
C PHE A 35 -8.46 -26.33 -16.80
N THR A 36 -9.13 -25.36 -16.15
CA THR A 36 -10.14 -24.49 -16.80
C THR A 36 -9.58 -23.15 -17.28
N ASN A 37 -8.35 -22.78 -16.89
CA ASN A 37 -7.75 -21.47 -17.15
C ASN A 37 -7.13 -21.29 -18.55
N LYS A 38 -7.24 -22.29 -19.44
CA LYS A 38 -6.75 -22.13 -20.82
C LYS A 38 -7.59 -21.14 -21.66
N HIS A 39 -8.77 -20.77 -21.18
CA HIS A 39 -9.59 -19.71 -21.76
C HIS A 39 -10.25 -18.89 -20.62
N ASN A 40 -9.84 -17.64 -20.42
CA ASN A 40 -10.59 -16.59 -19.72
C ASN A 40 -10.85 -16.71 -18.19
N VAL A 41 -9.80 -16.67 -17.36
CA VAL A 41 -9.96 -16.08 -16.00
C VAL A 41 -9.62 -14.61 -16.07
N THR A 42 -10.63 -13.81 -16.36
CA THR A 42 -10.60 -12.35 -16.55
C THR A 42 -10.49 -11.54 -15.26
N GLY A 43 -10.20 -12.17 -14.12
CA GLY A 43 -9.99 -11.46 -12.86
C GLY A 43 -8.50 -11.29 -12.57
N THR A 44 -7.94 -10.11 -12.82
CA THR A 44 -6.51 -9.81 -12.56
C THR A 44 -6.16 -9.73 -11.05
N GLY A 45 -7.05 -10.13 -10.14
CA GLY A 45 -6.99 -9.81 -8.70
C GLY A 45 -7.46 -8.38 -8.38
N SER A 46 -7.59 -7.53 -9.40
CA SER A 46 -7.99 -6.13 -9.26
C SER A 46 -9.41 -5.97 -8.70
N ASP A 47 -10.36 -6.81 -9.12
CA ASP A 47 -11.77 -6.61 -8.75
C ASP A 47 -12.08 -6.93 -7.29
N LEU A 48 -11.39 -7.91 -6.69
CA LEU A 48 -11.52 -8.19 -5.27
C LEU A 48 -10.94 -7.03 -4.44
N GLY A 49 -9.80 -6.48 -4.86
CA GLY A 49 -9.20 -5.30 -4.24
C GLY A 49 -10.12 -4.07 -4.35
N LYS A 50 -10.69 -3.81 -5.54
CA LYS A 50 -11.62 -2.69 -5.77
C LYS A 50 -12.87 -2.79 -4.89
N GLN A 51 -13.46 -3.99 -4.76
CA GLN A 51 -14.62 -4.21 -3.90
C GLN A 51 -14.30 -3.90 -2.44
N TYR A 52 -13.16 -4.37 -1.93
CA TYR A 52 -12.71 -4.03 -0.58
C TYR A 52 -12.53 -2.51 -0.42
N MET A 53 -11.91 -1.83 -1.38
CA MET A 53 -11.73 -0.38 -1.31
C MET A 53 -13.05 0.41 -1.42
N SER A 54 -14.03 -0.08 -2.17
CA SER A 54 -15.39 0.49 -2.17
C SER A 54 -16.02 0.38 -0.79
N PHE A 55 -15.89 -0.77 -0.12
CA PHE A 55 -16.33 -0.95 1.26
C PHE A 55 -15.63 0.02 2.22
N ILE A 56 -14.30 0.20 2.11
CA ILE A 56 -13.55 1.17 2.93
C ILE A 56 -14.15 2.57 2.80
N ARG A 57 -14.24 3.09 1.58
CA ARG A 57 -14.73 4.44 1.31
C ARG A 57 -16.15 4.67 1.81
N ALA A 58 -17.04 3.70 1.55
CA ALA A 58 -18.43 3.79 1.99
C ALA A 58 -18.54 3.86 3.51
N ASN A 59 -17.75 3.08 4.25
CA ASN A 59 -17.79 3.10 5.71
C ASN A 59 -17.12 4.34 6.28
N MET A 60 -16.02 4.82 5.70
CA MET A 60 -15.39 6.08 6.10
C MET A 60 -16.37 7.25 5.96
N ASP A 61 -17.03 7.35 4.80
CA ASP A 61 -18.04 8.35 4.51
C ASP A 61 -19.23 8.27 5.49
N GLN A 62 -19.74 7.07 5.77
CA GLN A 62 -20.83 6.90 6.74
C GLN A 62 -20.43 7.28 8.17
N ILE A 63 -19.21 6.95 8.60
CA ILE A 63 -18.72 7.31 9.94
C ILE A 63 -18.60 8.83 10.05
N ALA A 64 -17.96 9.48 9.08
CA ALA A 64 -17.78 10.93 9.05
C ALA A 64 -19.11 11.69 8.98
N LYS A 65 -20.12 11.16 8.25
CA LYS A 65 -21.45 11.78 8.17
C LYS A 65 -22.29 11.63 9.44
N LYS A 66 -22.13 10.53 10.17
CA LYS A 66 -23.00 10.17 11.31
C LYS A 66 -22.45 10.60 12.66
N ILE A 67 -21.15 10.87 12.77
CA ILE A 67 -20.49 11.19 14.02
C ILE A 67 -19.86 12.57 13.93
N SER A 68 -20.31 13.50 14.78
CA SER A 68 -19.85 14.89 14.79
C SER A 68 -18.56 15.14 15.59
N ASP A 69 -18.11 14.16 16.37
CA ASP A 69 -16.85 14.24 17.13
C ASP A 69 -15.67 13.86 16.22
N ASP A 70 -15.02 14.87 15.66
CA ASP A 70 -13.89 14.71 14.73
C ASP A 70 -12.72 13.94 15.34
N LEU A 71 -12.43 14.15 16.64
CA LEU A 71 -11.34 13.46 17.32
C LEU A 71 -11.67 11.97 17.49
N TRP A 72 -12.94 11.65 17.75
CA TRP A 72 -13.40 10.27 17.77
C TRP A 72 -13.29 9.61 16.39
N VAL A 73 -13.73 10.30 15.33
CA VAL A 73 -13.63 9.81 13.95
C VAL A 73 -12.18 9.53 13.60
N LEU A 74 -11.27 10.48 13.86
CA LEU A 74 -9.85 10.33 13.63
C LEU A 74 -9.30 9.10 14.37
N ASN A 75 -9.56 8.97 15.67
CA ASN A 75 -9.09 7.82 16.47
C ASN A 75 -9.59 6.47 15.94
N VAL A 76 -10.84 6.41 15.44
CA VAL A 76 -11.38 5.19 14.83
C VAL A 76 -10.68 4.87 13.51
N MET A 77 -10.44 5.88 12.65
CA MET A 77 -9.72 5.68 11.39
C MET A 77 -8.27 5.26 11.62
N GLU A 78 -7.57 5.89 12.57
CA GLU A 78 -6.19 5.52 12.93
C GLU A 78 -6.11 4.09 13.43
N ARG A 79 -7.00 3.71 14.36
CA ARG A 79 -7.05 2.35 14.88
C ARG A 79 -7.37 1.35 13.76
N TRP A 80 -8.36 1.65 12.92
CA TRP A 80 -8.74 0.77 11.83
C TRP A 80 -7.61 0.57 10.82
N HIS A 81 -6.91 1.65 10.44
CA HIS A 81 -5.72 1.57 9.60
C HIS A 81 -4.63 0.70 10.22
N GLY A 82 -4.32 0.91 11.51
CA GLY A 82 -3.31 0.14 12.23
C GLY A 82 -3.58 -1.36 12.21
N GLU A 83 -4.82 -1.78 12.51
CA GLU A 83 -5.24 -3.18 12.51
C GLU A 83 -5.20 -3.79 11.09
N GLN A 84 -5.57 -3.01 10.05
CA GLN A 84 -5.46 -3.46 8.65
C GLN A 84 -4.00 -3.72 8.26
N VAL A 85 -3.08 -2.79 8.59
CA VAL A 85 -1.65 -2.93 8.29
C VAL A 85 -1.04 -4.11 9.04
N GLN A 86 -1.38 -4.28 10.32
CA GLN A 86 -0.93 -5.41 11.11
C GLN A 86 -1.36 -6.74 10.46
N MET A 87 -2.64 -6.85 10.08
CA MET A 87 -3.17 -8.07 9.46
C MET A 87 -2.51 -8.38 8.11
N LEU A 88 -2.28 -7.36 7.27
CA LEU A 88 -1.55 -7.50 6.01
C LEU A 88 -0.11 -7.97 6.24
N CYS A 89 0.57 -7.38 7.23
CA CYS A 89 1.94 -7.75 7.57
C CYS A 89 2.02 -9.20 8.03
N THR A 90 1.13 -9.62 8.94
CA THR A 90 1.05 -11.02 9.40
C THR A 90 0.81 -11.96 8.23
N TRP A 91 -0.19 -11.68 7.39
CA TRP A 91 -0.53 -12.55 6.26
C TRP A 91 0.61 -12.73 5.25
N LEU A 92 1.39 -11.67 5.00
CA LEU A 92 2.58 -11.71 4.14
C LEU A 92 3.76 -12.42 4.82
N THR A 93 3.89 -12.26 6.13
CA THR A 93 4.95 -12.90 6.93
C THR A 93 4.79 -14.42 6.94
N ASP A 94 3.56 -14.91 7.08
CA ASP A 94 3.22 -16.34 7.01
C ASP A 94 3.53 -16.99 5.65
N ARG A 95 3.90 -16.17 4.66
CA ARG A 95 4.20 -16.53 3.26
C ARG A 95 5.57 -15.99 2.82
N LEU A 96 6.51 -15.78 3.74
CA LEU A 96 7.86 -15.28 3.40
C LEU A 96 8.72 -16.30 2.65
N ASP A 97 8.44 -17.58 2.85
CA ASP A 97 9.11 -18.73 2.26
C ASP A 97 8.68 -19.04 0.82
N ARG A 98 7.62 -18.38 0.32
CA ARG A 98 7.02 -18.64 -1.00
C ARG A 98 6.71 -17.36 -1.76
N SER A 99 6.70 -17.46 -3.09
CA SER A 99 6.31 -16.34 -3.97
C SER A 99 4.80 -16.12 -3.96
N LEU A 100 4.37 -14.87 -4.14
CA LEU A 100 2.95 -14.57 -4.25
C LEU A 100 2.41 -14.94 -5.64
N HIS A 101 1.19 -15.49 -5.67
CA HIS A 101 0.46 -15.68 -6.92
C HIS A 101 0.11 -14.31 -7.54
N PRO A 102 0.11 -14.16 -8.89
CA PRO A 102 -0.24 -12.90 -9.56
C PRO A 102 -1.53 -12.26 -9.05
N TYR A 103 -2.58 -13.06 -8.87
CA TYR A 103 -3.85 -12.62 -8.31
C TYR A 103 -3.73 -12.01 -6.90
N GLN A 104 -2.96 -12.66 -6.02
CA GLN A 104 -2.71 -12.18 -4.65
C GLN A 104 -1.94 -10.86 -4.67
N CYS A 105 -0.84 -10.82 -5.42
CA CYS A 105 0.02 -9.65 -5.50
C CYS A 105 -0.73 -8.43 -6.06
N THR A 106 -1.48 -8.58 -7.14
CA THR A 106 -2.26 -7.48 -7.72
C THR A 106 -3.35 -6.97 -6.77
N CYS A 107 -4.06 -7.88 -6.10
CA CYS A 107 -5.10 -7.51 -5.13
C CYS A 107 -4.50 -6.72 -3.96
N LEU A 108 -3.45 -7.25 -3.32
CA LEU A 108 -2.82 -6.64 -2.16
C LEU A 108 -2.12 -5.32 -2.50
N ALA A 109 -1.45 -5.24 -3.66
CA ALA A 109 -0.85 -3.99 -4.12
C ALA A 109 -1.90 -2.89 -4.29
N HIS A 110 -3.07 -3.22 -4.84
CA HIS A 110 -4.18 -2.27 -4.97
C HIS A 110 -4.70 -1.80 -3.60
N ILE A 111 -4.88 -2.73 -2.65
CA ILE A 111 -5.34 -2.44 -1.29
C ILE A 111 -4.35 -1.52 -0.56
N VAL A 112 -3.07 -1.87 -0.54
CA VAL A 112 -2.02 -1.13 0.18
C VAL A 112 -1.79 0.27 -0.39
N LYS A 113 -1.89 0.44 -1.72
CA LYS A 113 -1.87 1.74 -2.40
C LYS A 113 -3.01 2.63 -1.93
N THR A 114 -4.20 2.05 -1.89
CA THR A 114 -5.43 2.83 -1.72
C THR A 114 -5.68 3.16 -0.25
N ILE A 115 -5.46 2.24 0.68
CA ILE A 115 -5.61 2.49 2.14
C ILE A 115 -4.78 3.69 2.58
N ARG A 116 -3.55 3.82 2.07
CA ARG A 116 -2.70 4.97 2.38
C ARG A 116 -3.30 6.28 1.87
N GLY A 117 -3.75 6.31 0.61
CA GLY A 117 -4.35 7.51 0.03
C GLY A 117 -5.57 8.00 0.82
N GLU A 118 -6.44 7.08 1.23
CA GLU A 118 -7.63 7.42 2.04
C GLU A 118 -7.26 7.90 3.44
N SER A 119 -6.23 7.30 4.06
CA SER A 119 -5.79 7.71 5.40
C SER A 119 -5.10 9.07 5.39
N GLU A 120 -4.31 9.37 4.34
CA GLU A 120 -3.73 10.70 4.11
C GLU A 120 -4.83 11.76 3.88
N ALA A 121 -5.90 11.42 3.16
CA ALA A 121 -7.00 12.33 2.87
C ALA A 121 -7.80 12.76 4.12
N ILE A 122 -7.82 11.94 5.17
CA ILE A 122 -8.53 12.21 6.44
C ILE A 122 -7.61 12.88 7.48
N GLY A 123 -6.36 13.18 7.12
CA GLY A 123 -5.42 13.85 8.01
C GLY A 123 -4.85 12.93 9.10
N VAL A 124 -4.88 11.60 8.90
CA VAL A 124 -4.18 10.68 9.80
C VAL A 124 -2.69 11.06 9.82
N CYS A 125 -2.15 11.25 11.03
CA CYS A 125 -0.79 11.75 11.20
C CYS A 125 0.21 10.87 10.43
N LYS A 126 1.07 11.48 9.59
CA LYS A 126 2.05 10.76 8.76
C LYS A 126 2.96 9.82 9.55
N ASN A 127 3.22 10.13 10.82
CA ASN A 127 4.02 9.30 11.72
C ASN A 127 3.30 8.01 12.15
N ASN A 128 1.96 8.02 12.21
CA ASN A 128 1.12 6.85 12.47
C ASN A 128 0.91 5.99 11.21
N LEU A 129 1.12 6.55 10.01
CA LEU A 129 0.99 5.85 8.72
C LEU A 129 2.27 5.13 8.29
N LYS A 130 3.44 5.63 8.72
CA LYS A 130 4.76 5.09 8.36
C LYS A 130 5.34 4.17 9.42
N THR A 131 4.50 3.30 9.98
CA THR A 131 5.00 2.26 10.89
C THR A 131 5.98 1.34 10.15
N ARG A 132 6.91 0.72 10.90
CA ARG A 132 7.83 -0.26 10.29
C ARG A 132 7.07 -1.39 9.58
N LEU A 133 5.92 -1.79 10.12
CA LEU A 133 5.03 -2.80 9.54
C LEU A 133 4.53 -2.39 8.14
N TYR A 134 4.07 -1.14 7.99
CA TYR A 134 3.63 -0.64 6.70
C TYR A 134 4.75 -0.65 5.66
N GLN A 135 5.96 -0.23 6.07
CA GLN A 135 7.13 -0.25 5.19
C GLN A 135 7.49 -1.67 4.75
N SER A 136 7.51 -2.63 5.67
CA SER A 136 7.77 -4.04 5.34
C SER A 136 6.72 -4.62 4.39
N VAL A 137 5.44 -4.28 4.57
CA VAL A 137 4.35 -4.69 3.64
C VAL A 137 4.60 -4.11 2.24
N VAL A 138 4.88 -2.82 2.15
CA VAL A 138 5.14 -2.12 0.88
C VAL A 138 6.37 -2.68 0.17
N GLU A 139 7.48 -2.88 0.88
CA GLU A 139 8.72 -3.41 0.33
C GLU A 139 8.53 -4.83 -0.22
N ARG A 140 7.85 -5.69 0.54
CA ARG A 140 7.53 -7.06 0.09
C ARG A 140 6.70 -7.04 -1.17
N LEU A 141 5.58 -6.30 -1.18
CA LEU A 141 4.68 -6.26 -2.34
C LEU A 141 5.33 -5.61 -3.56
N THR A 142 6.16 -4.57 -3.38
CA THR A 142 6.87 -3.92 -4.48
C THR A 142 7.85 -4.89 -5.14
N THR A 143 8.60 -5.63 -4.34
CA THR A 143 9.53 -6.65 -4.83
C THR A 143 8.80 -7.75 -5.62
N GLU A 144 7.74 -8.32 -5.05
CA GLU A 144 6.92 -9.36 -5.71
C GLU A 144 6.29 -8.85 -7.01
N TYR A 145 5.74 -7.64 -6.99
CA TYR A 145 5.12 -7.03 -8.16
C TYR A 145 6.13 -6.86 -9.30
N HIS A 146 7.32 -6.31 -9.01
CA HIS A 146 8.37 -6.17 -10.00
C HIS A 146 8.86 -7.51 -10.55
N GLN A 147 8.98 -8.54 -9.71
CA GLN A 147 9.37 -9.87 -10.16
C GLN A 147 8.32 -10.49 -11.08
N LEU A 148 7.03 -10.36 -10.76
CA LEU A 148 5.93 -10.87 -11.57
C LEU A 148 5.80 -10.11 -12.90
N ALA A 149 6.00 -8.79 -12.88
CA ALA A 149 6.01 -7.97 -14.09
C ALA A 149 7.16 -8.35 -15.04
N LYS A 150 8.37 -8.54 -14.50
CA LYS A 150 9.52 -9.04 -15.28
C LYS A 150 9.26 -10.41 -15.92
N LYS A 151 8.45 -11.26 -15.26
CA LYS A 151 8.03 -12.57 -15.77
C LYS A 151 6.84 -12.48 -16.75
N GLY A 152 6.33 -11.29 -17.08
CA GLY A 152 5.16 -11.10 -17.95
C GLY A 152 3.84 -11.58 -17.34
N LYS A 153 3.79 -11.80 -16.01
CA LYS A 153 2.60 -12.36 -15.33
C LYS A 153 1.60 -11.30 -14.89
N ILE A 154 2.02 -10.04 -14.80
CA ILE A 154 1.18 -8.88 -14.50
C ILE A 154 1.64 -7.67 -15.32
N GLU A 155 0.71 -6.78 -15.66
CA GLU A 155 1.03 -5.52 -16.35
C GLU A 155 1.59 -4.48 -15.36
N LEU A 156 2.59 -3.71 -15.80
CA LEU A 156 3.14 -2.57 -15.06
C LEU A 156 2.17 -1.37 -15.11
N ALA A 157 0.97 -1.53 -14.58
CA ALA A 157 0.06 -0.43 -14.34
C ALA A 157 0.49 0.30 -13.06
N ASN A 158 1.43 1.23 -13.20
CA ASN A 158 1.82 2.21 -12.19
C ASN A 158 2.42 1.57 -10.92
N PRO A 159 3.74 1.26 -10.91
CA PRO A 159 4.39 0.67 -9.76
C PRO A 159 4.09 1.48 -8.51
N LEU A 160 4.04 0.79 -7.38
CA LEU A 160 4.00 1.36 -6.05
C LEU A 160 5.25 2.24 -5.84
N HIS A 161 5.31 3.42 -6.46
CA HIS A 161 6.38 4.39 -6.27
C HIS A 161 6.12 5.10 -4.95
N TYR A 162 6.39 4.36 -3.88
CA TYR A 162 6.53 4.96 -2.57
C TYR A 162 7.88 5.67 -2.59
N GLY A 163 7.84 7.00 -2.54
CA GLY A 163 9.04 7.78 -2.31
C GLY A 163 9.76 7.21 -1.10
N GLY A 164 10.93 6.60 -1.36
CA GLY A 164 11.89 6.27 -0.32
C GLY A 164 12.31 7.55 0.41
N PRO A 165 13.14 7.45 1.46
CA PRO A 165 13.75 8.64 2.02
C PRO A 165 14.44 9.41 0.88
N GLN A 166 13.99 10.65 0.61
CA GLN A 166 14.83 11.57 -0.15
C GLN A 166 16.07 11.76 0.70
N ASN A 167 17.15 11.12 0.28
CA ASN A 167 18.46 11.41 0.80
C ASN A 167 18.78 12.82 0.29
N THR A 168 18.45 13.84 1.08
CA THR A 168 18.88 15.22 0.85
C THR A 168 20.37 15.31 1.18
N ASN A 169 21.19 14.68 0.35
CA ASN A 169 22.63 14.83 0.32
C ASN A 169 23.06 14.80 -1.14
N SER A 170 22.73 15.86 -1.85
CA SER A 170 23.42 16.27 -3.06
C SER A 170 24.01 17.66 -2.81
N SER A 171 25.06 17.68 -1.99
CA SER A 171 26.09 18.69 -2.07
C SER A 171 26.86 18.44 -3.37
N THR A 172 26.51 19.17 -4.41
CA THR A 172 27.41 19.46 -5.54
C THR A 172 27.41 20.95 -5.76
N SER A 173 28.40 21.56 -5.12
CA SER A 173 28.99 22.84 -5.48
C SER A 173 29.35 22.90 -6.96
N SER A 174 28.99 23.99 -7.63
CA SER A 174 29.87 24.79 -8.51
C SER A 174 29.03 25.91 -9.15
N GLY A 175 28.67 26.91 -8.35
CA GLY A 175 28.25 28.20 -8.87
C GLY A 175 29.50 29.03 -9.13
N SER A 176 29.89 29.16 -10.39
CA SER A 176 30.98 30.00 -10.85
C SER A 176 30.58 31.47 -10.67
N THR A 177 31.13 32.14 -9.65
CA THR A 177 30.98 33.59 -9.50
C THR A 177 32.19 34.25 -10.15
N THR A 178 31.97 34.82 -11.33
CA THR A 178 32.90 35.72 -12.02
C THR A 178 33.21 36.91 -11.10
N ILE A 179 34.47 37.01 -10.67
CA ILE A 179 35.00 38.19 -9.99
C ILE A 179 35.34 39.22 -11.07
N THR A 180 34.53 40.28 -11.18
CA THR A 180 34.89 41.48 -11.95
C THR A 180 35.83 42.33 -11.10
N THR A 181 37.11 42.32 -11.44
CA THR A 181 38.13 43.23 -10.94
C THR A 181 37.81 44.67 -11.37
N VAL A 182 37.52 45.55 -10.41
CA VAL A 182 37.62 47.01 -10.60
C VAL A 182 38.95 47.45 -9.99
N SER A 183 39.87 47.81 -10.88
CA SER A 183 41.14 48.44 -10.56
C SER A 183 40.94 49.94 -10.33
N THR A 184 41.50 50.48 -9.26
CA THR A 184 41.92 51.88 -9.20
C THR A 184 43.24 52.02 -8.44
N PRO A 185 44.18 52.87 -8.90
CA PRO A 185 45.54 52.91 -8.38
C PRO A 185 45.70 53.91 -7.23
N VAL A 186 46.63 53.59 -6.33
CA VAL A 186 47.16 54.42 -5.25
C VAL A 186 48.03 55.54 -5.83
N HIS A 187 47.83 56.78 -5.39
CA HIS A 187 48.90 57.78 -5.31
C HIS A 187 48.75 58.64 -4.06
N GLN A 188 49.93 59.01 -3.54
CA GLN A 188 50.22 59.92 -2.43
C GLN A 188 49.46 61.24 -2.48
#